data_AF-A0A1Y4JZQ3-F1
#
_entry.id   AF-A0A1Y4JZQ3-F1
#
_cell.length_a   1.000
_cell.length_b   1.000
_cell.length_c   1.000
_cell.angle_alpha   90.00
_cell.angle_beta   90.00
_cell.angle_gamma   90.00
#
_symmetry.space_group_name_H-M   'P 1'
#
loop_
_entity.id
_entity.type
_entity.pdbx_description
1 polymer ?
#
loop_
_entity_poly.entity_id
_entity_poly.type
_entity_poly.pdbx_seq_one_letter_code
_entity_poly.pdbx_strand_id
1 'polypeptide(L)'
;MSFRDNLQHLRATRNMTQEQLAMLLGVSRQSVTKWEAEKSYPEMDKLLKICQVFECSLDDLVQGDLTGRSPEPAAAVPAGPPTDVCGYDEHQRMLAWKVPTGVAAILAGIAIGLFFEGAADLVPVGARDGLFVLIVLAGVLVGLVFLVPACMDHAAFQRAHPYVEDFYTEDDRARARKSFSAGLVGGIALIFVGIGFLLVLGEDHARENVALFFLMFFIALGVWNIIHYGILLGRTNVAEYNRSVAEELEVEDIVGAQVDEEVRSALLERKRSGEKIGAVCGVIMIVATIVGFVLLFAPVFSSGDPSSFNPEGTSAMWFWMAWVVGGLLCAIVTILMNAFGKKE
;
A
#
# COMPACT_ATOMS: atom_id res chain seq x y z
N MET A 1 31.63 1.79 35.93
CA MET A 1 31.58 1.58 34.47
C MET A 1 30.69 2.64 33.88
N SER A 2 30.93 3.08 32.64
CA SER A 2 30.06 4.09 32.02
C SER A 2 28.92 3.42 31.25
N PHE A 3 27.86 4.17 30.95
CA PHE A 3 26.74 3.74 30.11
C PHE A 3 27.19 3.11 28.78
N ARG A 4 28.28 3.60 28.20
CA ARG A 4 28.89 3.03 27.01
C ARG A 4 29.29 1.57 27.21
N ASP A 5 29.95 1.25 28.32
CA ASP A 5 30.43 -0.10 28.62
C ASP A 5 29.25 -1.06 28.79
N ASN A 6 28.20 -0.61 29.50
CA ASN A 6 26.96 -1.36 29.65
C ASN A 6 26.27 -1.62 28.30
N LEU A 7 26.17 -0.60 27.43
CA LEU A 7 25.54 -0.73 26.12
C LEU A 7 26.32 -1.68 25.19
N GLN A 8 27.65 -1.55 25.16
CA GLN A 8 28.53 -2.45 24.39
C GLN A 8 28.42 -3.89 24.88
N HIS A 9 28.40 -4.08 26.20
CA HIS A 9 28.24 -5.39 26.82
C HIS A 9 26.89 -6.01 26.44
N LEU A 10 25.78 -5.31 26.69
CA LEU A 10 24.42 -5.77 26.36
C LEU A 10 24.26 -6.13 24.88
N ARG A 11 24.82 -5.30 23.98
CA ARG A 11 24.84 -5.58 22.54
C ARG A 11 25.62 -6.85 22.22
N ALA A 12 26.81 -7.01 22.82
CA ALA A 12 27.64 -8.20 22.64
C ALA A 12 26.98 -9.46 23.19
N THR A 13 26.31 -9.38 24.35
CA THR A 13 25.55 -10.49 24.95
C THR A 13 24.45 -11.01 24.01
N ARG A 14 23.90 -10.14 23.17
CA ARG A 14 22.81 -10.45 22.22
C ARG A 14 23.28 -10.70 20.78
N ASN A 15 24.60 -10.74 20.53
CA ASN A 15 25.22 -10.85 19.19
C ASN A 15 24.72 -9.81 18.16
N MET A 16 24.30 -8.63 18.63
CA MET A 16 23.78 -7.59 17.76
C MET A 16 24.91 -6.75 17.13
N THR A 17 24.76 -6.38 15.86
CA THR A 17 25.58 -5.32 15.27
C THR A 17 25.11 -3.94 15.77
N GLN A 18 25.97 -2.92 15.66
CA GLN A 18 25.56 -1.54 15.95
C GLN A 18 24.38 -1.11 15.07
N GLU A 19 24.30 -1.63 13.84
CA GLU A 19 23.20 -1.39 12.88
C GLU A 19 21.90 -2.05 13.35
N GLN A 20 21.96 -3.31 13.80
CA GLN A 20 20.79 -4.03 14.31
C GLN A 20 20.22 -3.39 15.57
N LEU A 21 21.08 -2.95 16.48
CA LEU A 21 20.64 -2.19 17.65
C LEU A 21 20.02 -0.86 17.24
N ALA A 22 20.60 -0.19 16.23
CA ALA A 22 20.08 1.07 15.73
C ALA A 22 18.66 0.91 15.16
N MET A 23 18.42 -0.15 14.37
CA MET A 23 17.10 -0.47 13.83
C MET A 23 16.06 -0.72 14.93
N LEU A 24 16.39 -1.54 15.93
CA LEU A 24 15.49 -1.83 17.06
C LEU A 24 15.09 -0.57 17.83
N LEU A 25 15.99 0.39 17.93
CA LEU A 25 15.77 1.64 18.65
C LEU A 25 15.17 2.75 17.78
N GLY A 26 15.02 2.51 16.46
CA GLY A 26 14.62 3.53 15.49
C GLY A 26 15.61 4.69 15.45
N VAL A 27 16.91 4.38 15.33
CA VAL A 27 18.01 5.36 15.20
C VAL A 27 18.99 4.91 14.11
N SER A 28 19.92 5.77 13.70
CA SER A 28 20.98 5.39 12.76
C SER A 28 22.13 4.65 13.46
N ARG A 29 22.84 3.81 12.69
CA ARG A 29 24.08 3.17 13.15
C ARG A 29 25.04 4.18 13.76
N GLN A 30 25.18 5.35 13.12
CA GLN A 30 26.08 6.39 13.60
C GLN A 30 25.71 6.89 15.00
N SER A 31 24.42 6.91 15.34
CA SER A 31 23.95 7.28 16.69
C SER A 31 24.40 6.27 17.73
N VAL A 32 24.21 4.97 17.44
CA VAL A 32 24.72 3.89 18.30
C VAL A 32 26.24 3.93 18.40
N THR A 33 26.96 4.18 17.28
CA THR A 33 28.41 4.36 17.28
C THR A 33 28.84 5.55 18.15
N LYS A 34 28.09 6.66 18.15
CA LYS A 34 28.38 7.84 18.99
C LYS A 34 28.12 7.57 20.47
N TRP A 35 27.05 6.85 20.80
CA TRP A 35 26.75 6.42 22.18
C TRP A 35 27.82 5.46 22.71
N GLU A 36 28.18 4.46 21.91
CA GLU A 36 29.27 3.52 22.20
C GLU A 36 30.66 4.14 22.16
N ALA A 37 30.79 5.40 21.75
CA ALA A 37 32.03 6.17 21.74
C ALA A 37 32.01 7.35 22.73
N GLU A 38 31.00 7.45 23.61
CA GLU A 38 30.80 8.57 24.55
C GLU A 38 30.75 9.96 23.89
N LYS A 39 30.49 10.03 22.59
CA LYS A 39 30.41 11.30 21.86
C LYS A 39 29.05 11.98 22.02
N SER A 40 28.02 11.22 22.38
CA SER A 40 26.68 11.70 22.67
C SER A 40 25.99 10.77 23.65
N TYR A 41 24.94 11.29 24.31
CA TYR A 41 24.09 10.50 25.20
C TYR A 41 22.72 10.28 24.54
N PRO A 42 22.10 9.10 24.67
CA PRO A 42 20.74 8.88 24.20
C PRO A 42 19.73 9.73 24.98
N GLU A 43 18.67 10.13 24.30
CA GLU A 43 17.52 10.77 24.94
C GLU A 43 16.75 9.79 25.84
N MET A 44 15.89 10.33 26.73
CA MET A 44 15.20 9.52 27.75
C MET A 44 14.31 8.44 27.14
N ASP A 45 13.66 8.72 26.00
CA ASP A 45 12.87 7.75 25.24
C ASP A 45 13.73 6.59 24.71
N LYS A 46 14.95 6.88 24.23
CA LYS A 46 15.90 5.88 23.75
C LYS A 46 16.44 5.04 24.89
N LEU A 47 16.72 5.63 26.05
CA LEU A 47 17.10 4.88 27.24
C LEU A 47 16.00 3.89 27.65
N LEU A 48 14.74 4.33 27.65
CA LEU A 48 13.60 3.45 27.95
C LEU A 48 13.44 2.32 26.91
N LYS A 49 13.64 2.61 25.62
CA LYS A 49 13.65 1.58 24.57
C LYS A 49 14.82 0.60 24.71
N ILE A 50 16.02 1.08 25.05
CA ILE A 50 17.17 0.22 25.34
C ILE A 50 16.84 -0.69 26.53
N CYS A 51 16.25 -0.16 27.60
CA CYS A 51 15.77 -0.93 28.74
C CYS A 51 14.72 -2.00 28.36
N GLN A 52 13.79 -1.68 27.47
CA GLN A 52 12.81 -2.64 26.95
C GLN A 52 13.46 -3.71 26.09
N VAL A 53 14.34 -3.33 25.17
CA VAL A 53 15.06 -4.26 24.28
C VAL A 53 15.91 -5.22 25.10
N PHE A 54 16.67 -4.70 26.08
CA PHE A 54 17.62 -5.49 26.87
C PHE A 54 17.06 -6.03 28.19
N GLU A 55 15.78 -5.81 28.47
CA GLU A 55 15.12 -6.25 29.70
C GLU A 55 15.95 -5.89 30.95
N CYS A 56 16.31 -4.60 31.05
CA CYS A 56 17.06 -4.04 32.17
C CYS A 56 16.41 -2.77 32.70
N SER A 57 16.67 -2.40 33.95
CA SER A 57 16.17 -1.13 34.50
C SER A 57 17.04 0.05 34.04
N LEU A 58 16.48 1.25 34.05
CA LEU A 58 17.20 2.48 33.68
C LEU A 58 18.37 2.76 34.62
N ASP A 59 18.17 2.50 35.93
CA ASP A 59 19.23 2.62 36.92
C ASP A 59 20.37 1.64 36.65
N ASP A 60 20.06 0.39 36.26
CA ASP A 60 21.08 -0.60 35.91
C ASP A 60 21.86 -0.18 34.66
N LEU A 61 21.17 0.37 33.66
CA LEU A 61 21.77 0.79 32.39
C LEU A 61 22.70 2.00 32.57
N VAL A 62 22.31 2.97 33.40
CA VAL A 62 23.00 4.27 33.54
C VAL A 62 23.97 4.32 34.71
N GLN A 63 23.61 3.75 35.85
CA GLN A 63 24.39 3.82 37.10
C GLN A 63 24.95 2.45 37.56
N GLY A 64 24.32 1.36 37.13
CA GLY A 64 24.73 0.00 37.46
C GLY A 64 25.95 -0.51 36.69
N ASP A 65 26.43 -1.68 37.10
CA ASP A 65 27.45 -2.44 36.39
C ASP A 65 26.83 -3.70 35.79
N LEU A 66 26.46 -3.63 34.51
CA LEU A 66 25.85 -4.75 33.79
C LEU A 66 26.88 -5.70 33.16
N THR A 67 28.18 -5.39 33.27
CA THR A 67 29.26 -6.18 32.65
C THR A 67 29.50 -7.52 33.35
N GLY A 68 28.91 -7.73 34.53
CA GLY A 68 28.90 -9.00 35.26
C GLY A 68 27.65 -9.86 35.07
N ARG A 69 26.62 -9.39 34.33
CA ARG A 69 25.38 -10.15 34.11
C ARG A 69 25.67 -11.32 33.16
N SER A 70 25.41 -12.54 33.60
CA SER A 70 25.47 -13.73 32.74
C SER A 70 24.46 -13.59 31.59
N PRO A 71 24.77 -14.02 30.35
CA PRO A 71 23.86 -13.93 29.23
C PRO A 71 22.54 -14.64 29.55
N GLU A 72 21.49 -13.86 29.82
CA GLU A 72 20.15 -14.42 29.89
C GLU A 72 19.73 -14.81 28.47
N PRO A 73 19.15 -16.01 28.24
CA PRO A 73 18.83 -16.50 26.91
C PRO A 73 17.56 -15.82 26.35
N ALA A 74 17.56 -14.49 26.28
CA ALA A 74 16.63 -13.73 25.45
C ALA A 74 17.20 -13.70 24.02
N ALA A 75 16.35 -13.99 23.03
CA ALA A 75 16.67 -14.25 21.63
C ALA A 75 17.87 -13.42 21.11
N ALA A 76 19.03 -14.07 20.96
CA ALA A 76 20.17 -13.48 20.29
C ALA A 76 19.76 -13.12 18.85
N VAL A 77 20.00 -11.88 18.44
CA VAL A 77 19.85 -11.52 17.03
C VAL A 77 20.97 -12.27 16.30
N PRO A 78 20.64 -13.17 15.36
CA PRO A 78 21.68 -13.90 14.66
C PRO A 78 22.56 -12.89 13.91
N ALA A 79 23.88 -13.00 14.12
CA ALA A 79 24.88 -12.27 13.35
C ALA A 79 24.91 -12.84 11.91
N GLY A 80 23.89 -12.49 11.14
CA GLY A 80 23.62 -12.96 9.79
C GLY A 80 23.19 -11.82 8.85
N PRO A 81 22.80 -12.13 7.60
CA PRO A 81 22.32 -11.14 6.63
C PRO A 81 21.15 -10.32 7.21
N PRO A 82 20.84 -9.12 6.65
CA PRO A 82 19.76 -8.28 7.14
C PRO A 82 18.49 -9.12 7.34
N THR A 83 17.96 -9.13 8.56
CA THR A 83 16.77 -9.88 8.93
C THR A 83 15.61 -8.91 9.10
N ASP A 84 14.39 -9.37 8.89
CA ASP A 84 13.18 -8.59 9.12
C ASP A 84 13.00 -8.29 10.62
N VAL A 85 13.46 -7.11 11.06
CA VAL A 85 13.37 -6.67 12.47
C VAL A 85 11.99 -6.08 12.78
N CYS A 86 11.32 -5.50 11.78
CA CYS A 86 10.07 -4.75 11.95
C CYS A 86 8.82 -5.63 11.82
N GLY A 87 8.97 -6.89 11.39
CA GLY A 87 7.84 -7.77 11.04
C GLY A 87 7.16 -7.37 9.72
N TYR A 88 7.90 -6.69 8.83
CA TYR A 88 7.38 -6.23 7.55
C TYR A 88 6.93 -7.39 6.64
N ASP A 89 7.69 -8.49 6.58
CA ASP A 89 7.35 -9.67 5.77
C ASP A 89 6.05 -10.31 6.25
N GLU A 90 5.90 -10.46 7.57
CA GLU A 90 4.71 -11.03 8.20
C GLU A 90 3.48 -10.14 7.96
N HIS A 91 3.64 -8.82 8.15
CA HIS A 91 2.58 -7.85 7.88
C HIS A 91 2.11 -7.86 6.42
N GLN A 92 3.05 -7.87 5.47
CA GLN A 92 2.72 -7.93 4.04
C GLN A 92 2.06 -9.26 3.64
N ARG A 93 2.45 -10.38 4.25
CA ARG A 93 1.77 -11.67 4.05
C ARG A 93 0.36 -11.67 4.60
N MET A 94 0.15 -11.08 5.77
CA MET A 94 -1.20 -10.91 6.33
C MET A 94 -2.06 -10.08 5.36
N LEU A 95 -1.54 -8.98 4.82
CA LEU A 95 -2.22 -8.15 3.82
C LEU A 95 -2.55 -8.94 2.55
N ALA A 96 -1.61 -9.76 2.08
CA ALA A 96 -1.76 -10.63 0.91
C ALA A 96 -2.88 -11.68 1.11
N TRP A 97 -3.27 -12.01 2.34
CA TRP A 97 -4.43 -12.86 2.60
C TRP A 97 -5.70 -12.04 2.78
N LYS A 98 -5.69 -11.01 3.65
CA LYS A 98 -6.90 -10.25 4.00
C LYS A 98 -7.49 -9.48 2.81
N VAL A 99 -6.68 -8.81 1.99
CA VAL A 99 -7.18 -7.96 0.89
C VAL A 99 -7.86 -8.79 -0.21
N PRO A 100 -7.24 -9.85 -0.77
CA PRO A 100 -7.91 -10.72 -1.72
C PRO A 100 -9.18 -11.37 -1.15
N THR A 101 -9.17 -11.72 0.16
CA THR A 101 -10.36 -12.25 0.85
C THR A 101 -11.53 -11.32 0.81
N GLY A 102 -11.29 -10.06 1.15
CA GLY A 102 -12.32 -9.05 1.13
C GLY A 102 -12.92 -8.87 -0.27
N VAL A 103 -12.07 -8.73 -1.30
CA VAL A 103 -12.51 -8.53 -2.69
C VAL A 103 -13.29 -9.75 -3.20
N ALA A 104 -12.79 -10.96 -2.97
CA ALA A 104 -13.44 -12.17 -3.44
C ALA A 104 -14.76 -12.45 -2.71
N ALA A 105 -14.88 -12.10 -1.43
CA ALA A 105 -16.15 -12.23 -0.69
C ALA A 105 -17.25 -11.36 -1.31
N ILE A 106 -16.92 -10.14 -1.76
CA ILE A 106 -17.85 -9.26 -2.47
C ILE A 106 -18.30 -9.91 -3.79
N LEU A 107 -17.34 -10.39 -4.59
CA LEU A 107 -17.62 -11.05 -5.87
C LEU A 107 -18.41 -12.35 -5.68
N ALA A 108 -18.12 -13.12 -4.63
CA ALA A 108 -18.86 -14.32 -4.28
C ALA A 108 -20.29 -13.99 -3.83
N GLY A 109 -20.51 -12.88 -3.12
CA GLY A 109 -21.85 -12.38 -2.79
C GLY A 109 -22.68 -12.10 -4.05
N ILE A 110 -22.07 -11.46 -5.05
CA ILE A 110 -22.70 -11.23 -6.37
C ILE A 110 -23.01 -12.56 -7.06
N ALA A 111 -22.05 -13.50 -7.08
CA ALA A 111 -22.26 -14.82 -7.66
C ALA A 111 -23.47 -15.52 -7.01
N ILE A 112 -23.48 -15.63 -5.68
CA ILE A 112 -24.57 -16.28 -4.93
C ILE A 112 -25.90 -15.57 -5.19
N GLY A 113 -25.92 -14.23 -5.25
CA GLY A 113 -27.11 -13.48 -5.61
C GLY A 113 -27.70 -13.93 -6.95
N LEU A 114 -26.86 -13.99 -7.99
CA LEU A 114 -27.27 -14.43 -9.34
C LEU A 114 -27.79 -15.87 -9.34
N PHE A 115 -27.19 -16.76 -8.55
CA PHE A 115 -27.66 -18.14 -8.42
C PHE A 115 -29.09 -18.21 -7.85
N PHE A 116 -29.38 -17.46 -6.78
CA PHE A 116 -30.70 -17.44 -6.17
C PHE A 116 -31.76 -16.73 -7.02
N GLU A 117 -31.38 -15.73 -7.81
CA GLU A 117 -32.25 -15.10 -8.80
C GLU A 117 -32.67 -16.09 -9.89
N GLY A 118 -31.77 -17.00 -10.29
CA GLY A 118 -32.04 -18.09 -11.24
C GLY A 118 -32.81 -19.29 -10.66
N ALA A 119 -32.67 -19.59 -9.37
CA ALA A 119 -33.29 -20.75 -8.70
C ALA A 119 -34.79 -20.54 -8.38
N ALA A 120 -35.50 -19.87 -9.27
CA ALA A 120 -36.64 -18.99 -8.99
C ALA A 120 -37.98 -19.68 -8.64
N ASP A 121 -38.03 -20.99 -8.39
CA ASP A 121 -39.27 -21.66 -7.93
C ASP A 121 -39.49 -21.57 -6.41
N LEU A 122 -38.54 -20.99 -5.66
CA LEU A 122 -38.58 -20.95 -4.19
C LEU A 122 -39.08 -19.62 -3.59
N VAL A 123 -39.18 -18.54 -4.37
CA VAL A 123 -39.47 -17.18 -3.86
C VAL A 123 -40.49 -16.43 -4.76
N PRO A 124 -41.51 -15.76 -4.19
CA PRO A 124 -42.47 -14.95 -4.94
C PRO A 124 -41.79 -13.88 -5.80
N VAL A 125 -42.30 -13.65 -7.02
CA VAL A 125 -41.71 -12.76 -8.04
C VAL A 125 -41.37 -11.35 -7.49
N GLY A 126 -42.20 -10.79 -6.61
CA GLY A 126 -41.97 -9.45 -6.02
C GLY A 126 -40.90 -9.38 -4.92
N ALA A 127 -40.38 -10.52 -4.44
CA ALA A 127 -39.34 -10.58 -3.40
C ALA A 127 -37.96 -10.99 -3.92
N ARG A 128 -37.84 -11.33 -5.22
CA ARG A 128 -36.59 -11.82 -5.85
C ARG A 128 -35.51 -10.74 -5.90
N ASP A 129 -35.85 -9.57 -6.41
CA ASP A 129 -34.92 -8.43 -6.52
C ASP A 129 -34.44 -7.99 -5.12
N GLY A 130 -35.33 -8.03 -4.13
CA GLY A 130 -34.99 -7.75 -2.73
C GLY A 130 -33.99 -8.76 -2.16
N LEU A 131 -34.19 -10.06 -2.41
CA LEU A 131 -33.28 -11.11 -1.94
C LEU A 131 -31.89 -10.99 -2.58
N PHE A 132 -31.82 -10.73 -3.89
CA PHE A 132 -30.55 -10.50 -4.59
C PHE A 132 -29.75 -9.37 -3.92
N VAL A 133 -30.39 -8.22 -3.71
CA VAL A 133 -29.76 -7.05 -3.08
C VAL A 133 -29.30 -7.39 -1.66
N LEU A 134 -30.11 -8.08 -0.86
CA LEU A 134 -29.74 -8.49 0.50
C LEU A 134 -28.51 -9.41 0.52
N ILE A 135 -28.41 -10.37 -0.41
CA ILE A 135 -27.25 -11.26 -0.52
C ILE A 135 -26.00 -10.49 -0.93
N VAL A 136 -26.11 -9.58 -1.91
CA VAL A 136 -24.99 -8.73 -2.33
C VAL A 136 -24.53 -7.84 -1.17
N LEU A 137 -25.46 -7.22 -0.43
CA LEU A 137 -25.14 -6.41 0.74
C LEU A 137 -24.47 -7.24 1.85
N ALA A 138 -24.90 -8.49 2.06
CA ALA A 138 -24.23 -9.40 2.98
C ALA A 138 -22.80 -9.73 2.52
N GLY A 139 -22.59 -9.99 1.22
CA GLY A 139 -21.25 -10.18 0.64
C GLY A 139 -20.36 -8.94 0.78
N VAL A 140 -20.92 -7.74 0.59
CA VAL A 140 -20.23 -6.47 0.84
C VAL A 140 -19.84 -6.35 2.30
N LEU A 141 -20.75 -6.64 3.23
CA LEU A 141 -20.46 -6.58 4.66
C LEU A 141 -19.34 -7.55 5.07
N VAL A 142 -19.36 -8.79 4.57
CA VAL A 142 -18.27 -9.76 4.78
C VAL A 142 -16.97 -9.24 4.17
N GLY A 143 -17.02 -8.70 2.95
CA GLY A 143 -15.84 -8.10 2.31
C GLY A 143 -15.21 -6.98 3.14
N LEU A 144 -16.04 -6.07 3.66
CA LEU A 144 -15.60 -4.95 4.50
C LEU A 144 -14.99 -5.41 5.82
N VAL A 145 -15.44 -6.52 6.41
CA VAL A 145 -14.84 -7.11 7.62
C VAL A 145 -13.36 -7.47 7.41
N PHE A 146 -12.96 -7.83 6.18
CA PHE A 146 -11.56 -8.08 5.87
C PHE A 146 -10.82 -6.82 5.38
N LEU A 147 -11.44 -6.01 4.51
CA LEU A 147 -10.78 -4.85 3.89
C LEU A 147 -10.52 -3.72 4.87
N VAL A 148 -11.52 -3.34 5.69
CA VAL A 148 -11.40 -2.16 6.55
C VAL A 148 -10.29 -2.35 7.59
N PRO A 149 -10.25 -3.45 8.38
CA PRO A 149 -9.15 -3.68 9.30
C PRO A 149 -7.80 -3.81 8.60
N ALA A 150 -7.73 -4.48 7.44
CA ALA A 150 -6.48 -4.62 6.70
C ALA A 150 -5.90 -3.27 6.28
N CYS A 151 -6.73 -2.37 5.76
CA CYS A 151 -6.31 -1.02 5.37
C CYS A 151 -5.90 -0.19 6.60
N MET A 152 -6.66 -0.26 7.70
CA MET A 152 -6.34 0.47 8.93
C MET A 152 -5.04 -0.03 9.57
N ASP A 153 -4.85 -1.34 9.66
CA ASP A 153 -3.62 -1.98 10.16
C ASP A 153 -2.43 -1.60 9.28
N HIS A 154 -2.62 -1.54 7.95
CA HIS A 154 -1.57 -1.14 7.03
C HIS A 154 -1.16 0.33 7.21
N ALA A 155 -2.14 1.24 7.29
CA ALA A 155 -1.87 2.65 7.55
C ALA A 155 -1.20 2.89 8.92
N ALA A 156 -1.64 2.14 9.95
CA ALA A 156 -1.00 2.18 11.27
C ALA A 156 0.45 1.68 11.21
N PHE A 157 0.70 0.59 10.48
CA PHE A 157 2.05 0.06 10.25
C PHE A 157 2.95 1.07 9.52
N GLN A 158 2.45 1.75 8.49
CA GLN A 158 3.22 2.76 7.76
C GLN A 158 3.60 3.96 8.63
N ARG A 159 2.72 4.40 9.55
CA ARG A 159 3.05 5.43 10.56
C ARG A 159 4.09 4.94 11.57
N ALA A 160 3.97 3.69 12.02
CA ALA A 160 4.91 3.10 12.98
C ALA A 160 6.28 2.80 12.36
N HIS A 161 6.31 2.47 11.06
CA HIS A 161 7.50 2.09 10.30
C HIS A 161 7.61 2.90 9.00
N PRO A 162 7.96 4.21 9.08
CA PRO A 162 8.06 5.09 7.91
C PRO A 162 9.19 4.72 6.94
N TYR A 163 10.14 3.92 7.42
CA TYR A 163 11.28 3.44 6.66
C TYR A 163 11.58 2.00 7.03
N VAL A 164 11.75 1.16 6.01
CA VAL A 164 12.19 -0.24 6.15
C VAL A 164 13.45 -0.42 5.30
N GLU A 165 14.48 -1.03 5.89
CA GLU A 165 15.69 -1.39 5.15
C GLU A 165 15.45 -2.63 4.29
N ASP A 166 16.03 -2.66 3.09
CA ASP A 166 15.85 -3.78 2.17
C ASP A 166 16.66 -5.00 2.63
N PHE A 167 15.95 -6.02 3.08
CA PHE A 167 16.52 -7.29 3.53
C PHE A 167 16.30 -8.45 2.54
N TYR A 168 15.64 -8.21 1.40
CA TYR A 168 15.40 -9.27 0.41
C TYR A 168 16.60 -9.46 -0.52
N THR A 169 16.94 -10.73 -0.77
CA THR A 169 17.97 -11.09 -1.73
C THR A 169 17.44 -11.10 -3.16
N GLU A 170 18.32 -11.06 -4.17
CA GLU A 170 17.93 -11.23 -5.57
C GLU A 170 17.22 -12.57 -5.82
N ASP A 171 17.60 -13.62 -5.08
CA ASP A 171 16.95 -14.93 -5.16
C ASP A 171 15.52 -14.88 -4.60
N ASP A 172 15.27 -14.11 -3.54
CA ASP A 172 13.91 -13.89 -3.03
C ASP A 172 13.04 -13.17 -4.06
N ARG A 173 13.58 -12.13 -4.68
CA ARG A 173 12.90 -11.40 -5.76
C ARG A 173 12.62 -12.31 -6.95
N ALA A 174 13.56 -13.17 -7.33
CA ALA A 174 13.39 -14.13 -8.42
C ALA A 174 12.30 -15.18 -8.10
N ARG A 175 12.28 -15.71 -6.88
CA ARG A 175 11.21 -16.62 -6.40
C ARG A 175 9.86 -15.92 -6.42
N ALA A 176 9.77 -14.69 -5.91
CA ALA A 176 8.54 -13.90 -5.91
C ALA A 176 8.03 -13.67 -7.34
N ARG A 177 8.89 -13.24 -8.27
CA ARG A 177 8.55 -13.09 -9.70
C ARG A 177 8.02 -14.39 -10.31
N LYS A 178 8.68 -15.53 -10.06
CA LYS A 178 8.23 -16.84 -10.55
C LYS A 178 6.86 -17.22 -10.00
N SER A 179 6.65 -17.04 -8.70
CA SER A 179 5.35 -17.31 -8.07
C SER A 179 4.25 -16.38 -8.59
N PHE A 180 4.56 -15.11 -8.85
CA PHE A 180 3.65 -14.16 -9.45
C PHE A 180 3.25 -14.55 -10.86
N SER A 181 4.21 -14.89 -11.73
CA SER A 181 3.89 -15.35 -13.09
C SER A 181 3.00 -16.59 -13.09
N ALA A 182 3.28 -17.56 -12.20
CA ALA A 182 2.44 -18.76 -12.07
C ALA A 182 1.03 -18.43 -11.56
N GLY A 183 0.91 -17.55 -10.56
CA GLY A 183 -0.37 -17.08 -10.03
C GLY A 183 -1.18 -16.30 -11.06
N LEU A 184 -0.55 -15.36 -11.78
CA LEU A 184 -1.19 -14.59 -12.84
C LEU A 184 -1.78 -15.49 -13.93
N VAL A 185 -0.99 -16.46 -14.42
CA VAL A 185 -1.47 -17.43 -15.42
C VAL A 185 -2.60 -18.28 -14.85
N GLY A 186 -2.48 -18.75 -13.60
CA GLY A 186 -3.52 -19.51 -12.92
C GLY A 186 -4.83 -18.73 -12.76
N GLY A 187 -4.76 -17.46 -12.35
CA GLY A 187 -5.93 -16.60 -12.20
C GLY A 187 -6.62 -16.30 -13.54
N ILE A 188 -5.85 -16.03 -14.60
CA ILE A 188 -6.39 -15.85 -15.95
C ILE A 188 -7.05 -17.14 -16.46
N ALA A 189 -6.42 -18.31 -16.22
CA ALA A 189 -6.99 -19.60 -16.61
C ALA A 189 -8.32 -19.87 -15.89
N LEU A 190 -8.45 -19.53 -14.61
CA LEU A 190 -9.72 -19.64 -13.88
C LEU A 190 -10.82 -18.77 -14.51
N ILE A 191 -10.50 -17.52 -14.89
CA ILE A 191 -11.46 -16.65 -15.57
C ILE A 191 -11.93 -17.26 -16.90
N PHE A 192 -11.02 -17.85 -17.68
CA PHE A 192 -11.38 -18.56 -18.90
C PHE A 192 -12.28 -19.78 -18.65
N VAL A 193 -12.10 -20.50 -17.54
CA VAL A 193 -13.02 -21.57 -17.14
C VAL A 193 -14.43 -20.99 -16.89
N GLY A 194 -14.53 -19.85 -16.19
CA GLY A 194 -15.80 -19.14 -16.00
C GLY A 194 -16.47 -18.74 -17.32
N ILE A 195 -15.70 -18.23 -18.28
CA ILE A 195 -16.20 -17.92 -19.63
C ILE A 195 -16.67 -19.21 -20.34
N GLY A 196 -15.97 -20.33 -20.16
CA GLY A 196 -16.38 -21.63 -20.68
C GLY A 196 -17.76 -22.05 -20.17
N PHE A 197 -18.04 -21.86 -18.88
CA PHE A 197 -19.38 -22.09 -18.32
C PHE A 197 -20.43 -21.17 -18.93
N LEU A 198 -20.10 -19.89 -19.14
CA LEU A 198 -20.99 -18.94 -19.81
C LEU A 198 -21.35 -19.41 -21.23
N LEU A 199 -20.36 -19.86 -22.01
CA LEU A 199 -20.58 -20.32 -23.38
C LEU A 199 -21.39 -21.62 -23.46
N VAL A 200 -21.20 -22.55 -22.52
CA VAL A 200 -21.88 -23.85 -22.53
C VAL A 200 -23.30 -23.78 -21.94
N LEU A 201 -23.51 -22.97 -20.90
CA LEU A 201 -24.78 -22.92 -20.18
C LEU A 201 -25.64 -21.70 -20.55
N GLY A 202 -25.06 -20.66 -21.15
CA GLY A 202 -25.73 -19.39 -21.44
C GLY A 202 -26.65 -19.42 -22.67
N GLU A 203 -26.63 -20.47 -23.49
CA GLU A 203 -27.55 -20.61 -24.62
C GLU A 203 -29.00 -20.90 -24.18
N ASP A 204 -29.19 -21.50 -23.00
CA ASP A 204 -30.50 -21.82 -22.44
C ASP A 204 -30.94 -20.70 -21.48
N HIS A 205 -32.00 -19.97 -21.83
CA HIS A 205 -32.57 -18.91 -20.98
C HIS A 205 -32.91 -19.39 -19.56
N ALA A 206 -33.23 -20.68 -19.36
CA ALA A 206 -33.51 -21.23 -18.04
C ALA A 206 -32.25 -21.37 -17.17
N ARG A 207 -31.05 -21.38 -17.76
CA ARG A 207 -29.76 -21.61 -17.09
C ARG A 207 -28.81 -20.42 -17.14
N GLU A 208 -29.22 -19.32 -17.77
CA GLU A 208 -28.44 -18.09 -17.91
C GLU A 208 -27.86 -17.62 -16.56
N ASN A 209 -28.70 -17.55 -15.52
CA ASN A 209 -28.28 -17.15 -14.17
C ASN A 209 -27.30 -18.14 -13.51
N VAL A 210 -27.41 -19.44 -13.81
CA VAL A 210 -26.46 -20.45 -13.35
C VAL A 210 -25.11 -20.27 -14.07
N ALA A 211 -25.14 -19.95 -15.36
CA ALA A 211 -23.95 -19.63 -16.14
C ALA A 211 -23.23 -18.39 -15.58
N LEU A 212 -23.99 -17.33 -15.27
CA LEU A 212 -23.49 -16.10 -14.65
C LEU A 212 -22.94 -16.34 -13.23
N PHE A 213 -23.57 -17.21 -12.44
CA PHE A 213 -23.03 -17.64 -11.14
C PHE A 213 -21.63 -18.23 -11.30
N PHE A 214 -21.45 -19.22 -12.19
CA PHE A 214 -20.14 -19.85 -12.40
C PHE A 214 -19.12 -18.84 -12.92
N LEU A 215 -19.50 -17.98 -13.86
CA LEU A 215 -18.64 -16.90 -14.34
C LEU A 215 -18.14 -16.04 -13.18
N MET A 216 -19.04 -15.50 -12.35
CA MET A 216 -18.69 -14.62 -11.23
C MET A 216 -17.89 -15.36 -10.14
N PHE A 217 -18.20 -16.63 -9.88
CA PHE A 217 -17.45 -17.47 -8.95
C PHE A 217 -15.99 -17.68 -9.40
N PHE A 218 -15.78 -18.02 -10.67
CA PHE A 218 -14.44 -18.20 -11.22
C PHE A 218 -13.68 -16.88 -11.36
N ILE A 219 -14.37 -15.77 -11.64
CA ILE A 219 -13.79 -14.42 -11.56
C ILE A 219 -13.33 -14.13 -10.12
N ALA A 220 -14.14 -14.43 -9.10
CA ALA A 220 -13.75 -14.22 -7.71
C ALA A 220 -12.46 -14.98 -7.34
N LEU A 221 -12.36 -16.25 -7.74
CA LEU A 221 -11.15 -17.07 -7.52
C LEU A 221 -9.96 -16.57 -8.33
N GLY A 222 -10.17 -16.17 -9.59
CA GLY A 222 -9.11 -15.64 -10.45
C GLY A 222 -8.56 -14.32 -9.93
N VAL A 223 -9.43 -13.38 -9.58
CA VAL A 223 -9.08 -12.09 -8.99
C VAL A 223 -8.38 -12.27 -7.65
N TRP A 224 -8.87 -13.17 -6.79
CA TRP A 224 -8.17 -13.50 -5.54
C TRP A 224 -6.73 -13.88 -5.81
N ASN A 225 -6.51 -14.82 -6.73
CA ASN A 225 -5.19 -15.38 -7.02
C ASN A 225 -4.25 -14.29 -7.53
N ILE A 226 -4.71 -13.47 -8.47
CA ILE A 226 -3.92 -12.37 -9.05
C ILE A 226 -3.53 -11.35 -7.98
N ILE A 227 -4.47 -10.90 -7.13
CA ILE A 227 -4.18 -9.91 -6.09
C ILE A 227 -3.24 -10.51 -5.04
N HIS A 228 -3.47 -11.75 -4.60
CA HIS A 228 -2.63 -12.43 -3.61
C HIS A 228 -1.16 -12.46 -4.03
N TYR A 229 -0.89 -12.96 -5.23
CA TYR A 229 0.47 -13.02 -5.73
C TYR A 229 1.04 -11.65 -6.12
N GLY A 230 0.18 -10.70 -6.51
CA GLY A 230 0.57 -9.30 -6.75
C GLY A 230 1.12 -8.63 -5.49
N ILE A 231 0.44 -8.78 -4.35
CA ILE A 231 0.92 -8.26 -3.06
C ILE A 231 2.20 -8.98 -2.63
N LEU A 232 2.28 -10.31 -2.80
CA LEU A 232 3.50 -11.08 -2.48
C LEU A 232 4.71 -10.71 -3.35
N LEU A 233 4.50 -10.24 -4.57
CA LEU A 233 5.56 -9.65 -5.40
C LEU A 233 5.94 -8.26 -4.87
N GLY A 234 4.93 -7.43 -4.61
CA GLY A 234 5.09 -6.06 -4.10
C GLY A 234 5.90 -6.01 -2.80
N ARG A 235 5.72 -6.98 -1.88
CA ARG A 235 6.47 -7.03 -0.62
C ARG A 235 7.98 -6.96 -0.81
N THR A 236 8.51 -7.56 -1.88
CA THR A 236 9.97 -7.62 -2.13
C THR A 236 10.55 -6.31 -2.67
N ASN A 237 9.68 -5.33 -2.99
CA ASN A 237 10.07 -4.01 -3.46
C ASN A 237 9.98 -3.00 -2.31
N VAL A 238 10.92 -3.11 -1.36
CA VAL A 238 10.98 -2.23 -0.18
C VAL A 238 11.22 -0.77 -0.58
N ALA A 239 11.92 -0.53 -1.68
CA ALA A 239 12.12 0.80 -2.22
C ALA A 239 10.81 1.48 -2.65
N GLU A 240 9.84 0.70 -3.16
CA GLU A 240 8.50 1.20 -3.49
C GLU A 240 7.68 1.48 -2.24
N TYR A 241 7.74 0.61 -1.23
CA TYR A 241 7.11 0.86 0.07
C TYR A 241 7.61 2.18 0.69
N ASN A 242 8.94 2.37 0.75
CA ASN A 242 9.52 3.61 1.29
C ASN A 242 9.11 4.86 0.47
N ARG A 243 8.82 4.70 -0.83
CA ARG A 243 8.31 5.79 -1.67
C ARG A 243 6.84 6.08 -1.36
N SER A 244 5.99 5.06 -1.35
CA SER A 244 4.55 5.25 -1.12
C SER A 244 4.28 5.84 0.26
N VAL A 245 5.04 5.41 1.27
CA VAL A 245 4.97 5.94 2.64
C VAL A 245 5.36 7.41 2.70
N ALA A 246 6.40 7.83 1.97
CA ALA A 246 6.79 9.24 1.89
C ALA A 246 5.72 10.12 1.23
N GLU A 247 4.93 9.56 0.31
CA GLU A 247 3.84 10.27 -0.36
C GLU A 247 2.58 10.32 0.52
N GLU A 248 2.26 9.23 1.22
CA GLU A 248 1.03 9.07 2.02
C GLU A 248 1.08 9.76 3.39
N LEU A 249 2.22 9.74 4.10
CA LEU A 249 2.34 10.30 5.45
C LEU A 249 2.20 11.83 5.48
N GLU A 250 1.46 12.37 6.44
CA GLU A 250 1.40 13.83 6.65
C GLU A 250 2.74 14.38 7.13
N VAL A 251 3.01 15.67 6.88
CA VAL A 251 4.26 16.31 7.33
C VAL A 251 4.41 16.21 8.84
N GLU A 252 3.32 16.32 9.59
CA GLU A 252 3.30 16.16 11.05
C GLU A 252 3.71 14.75 11.48
N ASP A 253 3.20 13.72 10.80
CA ASP A 253 3.56 12.31 11.04
C ASP A 253 5.04 12.06 10.73
N ILE A 254 5.59 12.64 9.65
CA ILE A 254 7.02 12.51 9.29
C ILE A 254 7.93 13.20 10.31
N VAL A 255 7.53 14.38 10.80
CA VAL A 255 8.27 15.12 11.82
C VAL A 255 8.20 14.41 13.18
N GLY A 256 7.02 13.88 13.54
CA GLY A 256 6.79 13.11 14.75
C GLY A 256 7.38 11.69 14.72
N ALA A 257 7.70 11.17 13.54
CA ALA A 257 8.31 9.86 13.38
C ALA A 257 9.67 9.80 14.08
N GLN A 258 9.88 8.73 14.84
CA GLN A 258 11.15 8.43 15.49
C GLN A 258 12.14 7.79 14.51
N VAL A 259 12.53 8.55 13.49
CA VAL A 259 13.53 8.20 12.49
C VAL A 259 14.71 9.17 12.55
N ASP A 260 15.86 8.79 12.01
CA ASP A 260 17.05 9.66 11.98
C ASP A 260 16.78 10.94 11.18
N GLU A 261 17.49 12.02 11.49
CA GLU A 261 17.31 13.33 10.85
C GLU A 261 17.64 13.28 9.34
N GLU A 262 18.60 12.42 8.93
CA GLU A 262 18.89 12.16 7.51
C GLU A 262 17.73 11.47 6.79
N VAL A 263 17.06 10.51 7.45
CA VAL A 263 15.90 9.80 6.87
C VAL A 263 14.70 10.74 6.84
N ARG A 264 14.47 11.48 7.93
CA ARG A 264 13.41 12.49 8.03
C ARG A 264 13.55 13.55 6.94
N SER A 265 14.74 14.11 6.74
CA SER A 265 14.98 15.13 5.72
C SER A 265 14.73 14.57 4.32
N ALA A 266 15.18 13.34 4.03
CA ALA A 266 14.91 12.67 2.76
C ALA A 266 13.40 12.40 2.52
N LEU A 267 12.66 11.99 3.55
CA LEU A 267 11.20 11.81 3.48
C LEU A 267 10.49 13.14 3.21
N LEU A 268 10.87 14.22 3.92
CA LEU A 268 10.30 15.56 3.75
C LEU A 268 10.60 16.15 2.37
N GLU A 269 11.82 15.94 1.85
CA GLU A 269 12.20 16.40 0.52
C GLU A 269 11.35 15.72 -0.56
N ARG A 270 11.15 14.40 -0.44
CA ARG A 270 10.27 13.64 -1.34
C ARG A 270 8.82 14.10 -1.26
N LYS A 271 8.27 14.24 -0.05
CA LYS A 271 6.92 14.76 0.18
C LYS A 271 6.72 16.11 -0.51
N ARG A 272 7.66 17.05 -0.30
CA ARG A 272 7.63 18.38 -0.91
C ARG A 272 7.73 18.32 -2.44
N SER A 273 8.55 17.42 -2.99
CA SER A 273 8.65 17.23 -4.44
C SER A 273 7.33 16.72 -5.03
N GLY A 274 6.72 15.71 -4.38
CA GLY A 274 5.41 15.19 -4.76
C GLY A 274 4.31 16.26 -4.72
N GLU A 275 4.26 17.05 -3.64
CA GLU A 275 3.31 18.17 -3.51
C GLU A 275 3.50 19.23 -4.61
N LYS A 276 4.75 19.56 -4.97
CA LYS A 276 5.04 20.48 -6.07
C LYS A 276 4.54 19.93 -7.41
N ILE A 277 4.82 18.66 -7.71
CA ILE A 277 4.34 18.03 -8.94
C ILE A 277 2.81 18.01 -8.96
N GLY A 278 2.17 17.61 -7.86
CA GLY A 278 0.73 17.60 -7.70
C GLY A 278 0.10 19.00 -7.90
N ALA A 279 0.69 20.03 -7.30
CA ALA A 279 0.23 21.41 -7.47
C ALA A 279 0.35 21.89 -8.92
N VAL A 280 1.46 21.61 -9.59
CA VAL A 280 1.66 21.99 -11.00
C VAL A 280 0.67 21.26 -11.91
N CYS A 281 0.50 19.94 -11.72
CA CYS A 281 -0.51 19.16 -12.46
C CYS A 281 -1.93 19.66 -12.18
N GLY A 282 -2.24 20.01 -10.93
CA GLY A 282 -3.51 20.62 -10.55
C GLY A 282 -3.76 21.93 -11.31
N VAL A 283 -2.76 22.83 -11.37
CA VAL A 283 -2.84 24.07 -12.15
C VAL A 283 -3.08 23.79 -13.63
N ILE A 284 -2.37 22.83 -14.23
CA ILE A 284 -2.55 22.44 -15.64
C ILE A 284 -3.99 21.97 -15.90
N MET A 285 -4.54 21.13 -15.02
CA MET A 285 -5.91 20.62 -15.18
C MET A 285 -6.98 21.69 -14.97
N ILE A 286 -6.74 22.65 -14.06
CA ILE A 286 -7.61 23.83 -13.90
C ILE A 286 -7.59 24.69 -15.16
N VAL A 287 -6.40 24.96 -15.72
CA VAL A 287 -6.25 25.72 -16.98
C VAL A 287 -6.94 24.99 -18.14
N ALA A 288 -6.75 23.67 -18.27
CA ALA A 288 -7.43 22.85 -19.26
C ALA A 288 -8.96 22.93 -19.14
N THR A 289 -9.47 22.91 -17.91
CA THR A 289 -10.91 23.04 -17.64
C THR A 289 -11.43 24.43 -18.02
N ILE A 290 -10.68 25.50 -17.71
CA ILE A 290 -11.01 26.87 -18.14
C ILE A 290 -11.05 26.96 -19.67
N VAL A 291 -10.04 26.42 -20.36
CA VAL A 291 -9.99 26.38 -21.83
C VAL A 291 -11.18 25.59 -22.39
N GLY A 292 -11.49 24.42 -21.82
CA GLY A 292 -12.65 23.61 -22.20
C GLY A 292 -13.96 24.40 -22.10
N PHE A 293 -14.18 25.10 -20.98
CA PHE A 293 -15.35 25.96 -20.83
C PHE A 293 -15.38 27.13 -21.80
N VAL A 294 -14.25 27.77 -22.10
CA VAL A 294 -14.17 28.83 -23.10
C VAL A 294 -14.51 28.29 -24.50
N LEU A 295 -13.94 27.16 -24.91
CA LEU A 295 -14.23 26.54 -26.20
C LEU A 295 -15.71 26.13 -26.33
N LEU A 296 -16.30 25.67 -25.23
CA LEU A 296 -17.70 25.24 -25.15
C LEU A 296 -18.68 26.42 -25.21
N PHE A 297 -18.46 27.47 -24.42
CA PHE A 297 -19.46 28.52 -24.21
C PHE A 297 -19.21 29.82 -24.97
N ALA A 298 -17.97 30.12 -25.40
CA ALA A 298 -17.71 31.35 -26.16
C ALA A 298 -18.52 31.43 -27.47
N PRO A 299 -18.65 30.35 -28.27
CA PRO A 299 -19.50 30.36 -29.46
C PRO A 299 -20.99 30.60 -29.13
N VAL A 300 -21.48 29.98 -28.05
CA VAL A 300 -22.86 30.12 -27.57
C VAL A 300 -23.17 31.57 -27.21
N PHE A 301 -22.30 32.22 -26.44
CA PHE A 301 -22.48 33.62 -26.04
C PHE A 301 -22.30 34.61 -27.19
N SER A 302 -21.55 34.24 -28.23
CA SER A 302 -21.40 35.06 -29.44
C SER A 302 -22.54 34.89 -30.44
N SER A 303 -23.40 33.89 -30.25
CA SER A 303 -24.55 33.63 -31.13
C SER A 303 -25.69 34.62 -30.86
N GLY A 304 -26.37 35.07 -31.91
CA GLY A 304 -27.49 36.01 -31.80
C GLY A 304 -28.72 35.44 -31.10
N ASP A 305 -28.90 34.11 -31.12
CA ASP A 305 -29.92 33.39 -30.37
C ASP A 305 -29.30 32.12 -29.75
N PRO A 306 -28.96 32.15 -28.45
CA PRO A 306 -28.37 31.01 -27.74
C PRO A 306 -29.27 29.76 -27.70
N SER A 307 -30.60 29.92 -27.84
CA SER A 307 -31.55 28.82 -27.71
C SER A 307 -31.59 27.91 -28.96
N SER A 308 -31.15 28.43 -30.10
CA SER A 308 -31.07 27.70 -31.38
C SER A 308 -29.63 27.39 -31.80
N PHE A 309 -28.66 27.47 -30.88
CA PHE A 309 -27.25 27.31 -31.20
C PHE A 309 -26.91 25.88 -31.67
N ASN A 310 -26.29 25.76 -32.85
CA ASN A 310 -25.73 24.50 -33.35
C ASN A 310 -24.20 24.49 -33.16
N PRO A 311 -23.62 23.51 -32.44
CA PRO A 311 -22.18 23.44 -32.23
C PRO A 311 -21.37 23.07 -33.48
N GLU A 312 -21.97 22.48 -34.52
CA GLU A 312 -21.26 22.04 -35.72
C GLU A 312 -20.49 23.19 -36.41
N GLY A 313 -19.21 22.95 -36.72
CA GLY A 313 -18.31 23.94 -37.32
C GLY A 313 -17.72 24.97 -36.34
N THR A 314 -18.06 24.92 -35.05
CA THR A 314 -17.51 25.81 -34.02
C THR A 314 -16.48 25.11 -33.11
N SER A 315 -15.79 25.89 -32.28
CA SER A 315 -14.89 25.35 -31.26
C SER A 315 -15.60 24.48 -30.22
N ALA A 316 -16.93 24.62 -30.07
CA ALA A 316 -17.70 23.88 -29.07
C ALA A 316 -17.71 22.37 -29.33
N MET A 317 -17.51 21.89 -30.57
CA MET A 317 -17.37 20.45 -30.84
C MET A 317 -16.10 19.82 -30.25
N TRP A 318 -15.04 20.63 -30.10
CA TRP A 318 -13.71 20.16 -29.72
C TRP A 318 -13.37 20.48 -28.27
N PHE A 319 -14.33 20.95 -27.47
CA PHE A 319 -14.08 21.38 -26.10
C PHE A 319 -13.47 20.27 -25.22
N TRP A 320 -13.88 19.01 -25.43
CA TRP A 320 -13.39 17.84 -24.70
C TRP A 320 -11.89 17.56 -24.93
N MET A 321 -11.33 18.03 -26.05
CA MET A 321 -9.89 17.91 -26.32
C MET A 321 -9.04 18.67 -25.31
N ALA A 322 -9.58 19.69 -24.64
CA ALA A 322 -8.85 20.45 -23.64
C ALA A 322 -8.36 19.55 -22.49
N TRP A 323 -9.16 18.60 -22.02
CA TRP A 323 -8.75 17.66 -20.95
C TRP A 323 -7.75 16.61 -21.44
N VAL A 324 -7.86 16.15 -22.69
CA VAL A 324 -6.87 15.23 -23.29
C VAL A 324 -5.51 15.91 -23.38
N VAL A 325 -5.47 17.14 -23.90
CA VAL A 325 -4.24 17.94 -23.98
C VAL A 325 -3.72 18.26 -22.57
N GLY A 326 -4.59 18.63 -21.63
CA GLY A 326 -4.23 18.89 -20.24
C GLY A 326 -3.60 17.68 -19.55
N GLY A 327 -4.17 16.49 -19.73
CA GLY A 327 -3.63 15.25 -19.19
C GLY A 327 -2.25 14.91 -19.76
N LEU A 328 -2.07 15.06 -21.08
CA LEU A 328 -0.77 14.88 -21.74
C LEU A 328 0.27 15.89 -21.22
N LEU A 329 -0.10 17.15 -21.08
CA LEU A 329 0.79 18.18 -20.53
C LEU A 329 1.18 17.90 -19.07
N CYS A 330 0.24 17.49 -18.21
CA CYS A 330 0.55 17.10 -16.84
C CYS A 330 1.50 15.89 -16.80
N ALA A 331 1.30 14.89 -17.66
CA ALA A 331 2.21 13.75 -17.77
C ALA A 331 3.63 14.18 -18.22
N ILE A 332 3.73 15.02 -19.24
CA ILE A 332 5.00 15.56 -19.74
C ILE A 332 5.73 16.31 -18.62
N VAL A 333 5.03 17.21 -17.91
CA VAL A 333 5.60 18.00 -16.84
C VAL A 333 6.07 17.13 -15.68
N THR A 334 5.30 16.09 -15.33
CA THR A 334 5.71 15.12 -14.29
C THR A 334 7.01 14.41 -14.68
N ILE A 335 7.13 13.95 -15.93
CA ILE A 335 8.36 13.30 -16.43
C ILE A 335 9.54 14.28 -16.40
N LEU A 336 9.35 15.52 -16.85
CA LEU A 336 10.41 16.54 -16.84
C LEU A 336 10.85 16.90 -15.42
N MET A 337 9.92 17.07 -14.49
CA MET A 337 10.23 17.38 -13.10
C MET A 337 10.92 16.21 -12.40
N ASN A 338 10.56 14.97 -12.70
CA ASN A 338 11.26 13.80 -12.17
C ASN A 338 12.65 13.60 -12.79
N ALA A 339 12.83 13.94 -14.07
CA ALA A 339 14.11 13.78 -14.77
C ALA A 339 15.13 14.89 -14.45
N PHE A 340 14.66 16.13 -14.28
CA PHE A 340 15.49 17.32 -14.13
C PHE A 340 15.36 18.02 -12.76
N GLY A 341 14.44 17.55 -11.90
CA GLY A 341 14.34 17.96 -10.51
C GLY A 341 15.62 17.56 -9.80
N LYS A 342 16.49 18.54 -9.56
CA LYS A 342 17.78 18.36 -8.90
C LYS A 342 17.63 17.59 -7.60
N LYS A 343 18.46 16.55 -7.44
CA LYS A 343 18.97 16.10 -6.14
C LYS A 343 20.01 17.13 -5.72
N GLU A 344 19.61 18.18 -5.00
CA GLU A 344 20.53 19.17 -4.43
C GLU A 344 20.76 18.89 -2.95
#